data_AF-A0A7W3WPB3-F1
#
_entry.id   AF-A0A7W3WPB3-F1
#
_cell.length_a   1.000
_cell.length_b   1.000
_cell.length_c   1.000
_cell.angle_alpha   90.00
_cell.angle_beta   90.00
_cell.angle_gamma   90.00
#
_symmetry.space_group_name_H-M   'P 1'
#
loop_
_entity.id
_entity.type
_entity.pdbx_description
1 polymer ?
#
loop_
_entity_poly.entity_id
_entity_poly.type
_entity_poly.pdbx_seq_one_letter_code
_entity_poly.pdbx_strand_id
1 'polypeptide(L)'
;APYGAPSGYPAPQPPGHQGYPGQPGYPGTGGVPGQASPPGPPMAQGHAGYGVPQGGGSGLGVTLEKYREAPNGQRWTLQNSQLVRADLGVDGQPVLARQGSMVLYQGKAEFSYKGAGFRGRIVGNATGQEMQLMRCTGSGQVFFAEEAAYLHPIELQGDAICVSAENVLAFDESLQYEVRRVEGHGIPGGALFTMQFHGTGTLVVKTKGTPVVLPVTPATYADAQAVIAWSAAAQVIVTSQVRLRRHAYPGHSGESVNLQFRGAPGNFIVVQPYEV
;
A
#
# COMPACT_ATOMS: atom_id res chain seq x y z
N ALA A 1 -54.36 28.96 -43.87
CA ALA A 1 -54.65 27.68 -43.20
C ALA A 1 -53.32 27.09 -42.71
N PRO A 2 -53.26 26.52 -41.50
CA PRO A 2 -52.49 27.14 -40.42
C PRO A 2 -51.20 26.43 -39.98
N TYR A 3 -50.46 27.19 -39.17
CA TYR A 3 -49.24 26.91 -38.42
C TYR A 3 -49.30 25.67 -37.50
N GLY A 4 -48.21 24.90 -37.46
CA GLY A 4 -47.94 23.89 -36.44
C GLY A 4 -46.93 24.41 -35.41
N ALA A 5 -47.37 24.57 -34.16
CA ALA A 5 -46.59 25.00 -33.00
C ALA A 5 -45.96 23.80 -32.25
N PRO A 6 -44.92 24.02 -31.41
CA PRO A 6 -44.12 22.95 -30.82
C PRO A 6 -44.76 22.33 -29.56
N SER A 7 -44.56 21.03 -29.39
CA SER A 7 -44.98 20.23 -28.23
C SER A 7 -44.16 20.58 -26.98
N GLY A 8 -44.83 21.16 -25.98
CA GLY A 8 -44.28 21.41 -24.65
C GLY A 8 -44.28 20.16 -23.78
N TYR A 9 -43.20 19.96 -23.04
CA TYR A 9 -43.08 18.96 -21.98
C TYR A 9 -43.88 19.41 -20.73
N PRO A 10 -44.64 18.52 -20.06
CA PRO A 10 -45.26 18.84 -18.78
C PRO A 10 -44.22 18.79 -17.64
N ALA A 11 -44.28 19.78 -16.74
CA ALA A 11 -43.48 19.87 -15.53
C ALA A 11 -43.97 18.87 -14.46
N PRO A 12 -43.09 18.30 -13.60
CA PRO A 12 -43.50 17.41 -12.51
C PRO A 12 -44.11 18.21 -11.34
N GLN A 13 -45.26 17.74 -10.83
CA GLN A 13 -45.84 18.18 -9.55
C GLN A 13 -45.09 17.54 -8.36
N PRO A 14 -44.89 18.25 -7.23
CA PRO A 14 -44.33 17.66 -6.01
C PRO A 14 -45.41 16.99 -5.15
N PRO A 15 -45.24 15.72 -4.71
CA PRO A 15 -46.10 15.11 -3.70
C PRO A 15 -45.69 15.51 -2.27
N GLY A 16 -46.73 15.61 -1.43
CA GLY A 16 -46.71 16.23 -0.11
C GLY A 16 -45.98 15.50 1.01
N HIS A 17 -45.79 16.24 2.10
CA HIS A 17 -45.23 15.79 3.37
C HIS A 17 -46.09 14.69 4.01
N GLN A 18 -45.49 13.51 4.25
CA GLN A 18 -46.05 12.47 5.11
C GLN A 18 -45.31 12.46 6.45
N GLY A 19 -46.09 12.59 7.51
CA GLY A 19 -45.63 12.61 8.91
C GLY A 19 -45.21 11.24 9.43
N TYR A 20 -44.30 11.26 10.40
CA TYR A 20 -43.82 10.10 11.14
C TYR A 20 -44.89 9.61 12.14
N PRO A 21 -45.17 8.29 12.23
CA PRO A 21 -45.93 7.72 13.34
C PRO A 21 -45.01 7.47 14.55
N GLY A 22 -45.52 7.82 15.74
CA GLY A 22 -44.85 7.68 17.04
C GLY A 22 -44.72 6.24 17.55
N GLN A 23 -43.73 6.02 18.41
CA GLN A 23 -43.51 4.77 19.13
C GLN A 23 -44.53 4.55 20.26
N PRO A 24 -45.03 3.32 20.47
CA PRO A 24 -45.88 3.00 21.62
C PRO A 24 -45.08 2.83 22.93
N GLY A 25 -45.54 3.50 23.99
CA GLY A 25 -45.10 3.28 25.36
C GLY A 25 -45.69 2.01 25.98
N TYR A 26 -44.91 1.37 26.86
CA TYR A 26 -45.36 0.24 27.67
C TYR A 26 -46.02 0.74 28.97
N PRO A 27 -47.23 0.25 29.32
CA PRO A 27 -47.85 0.50 30.62
C PRO A 27 -47.36 -0.52 31.66
N GLY A 28 -47.06 -0.02 32.87
CA GLY A 28 -46.92 -0.82 34.07
C GLY A 28 -48.22 -0.88 34.86
N THR A 29 -48.47 -2.00 35.56
CA THR A 29 -49.39 -2.09 36.70
C THR A 29 -49.15 -3.38 37.50
N GLY A 30 -49.15 -3.23 38.84
CA GLY A 30 -49.53 -4.22 39.88
C GLY A 30 -48.64 -5.46 40.06
N GLY A 31 -48.10 -5.81 41.24
CA GLY A 31 -48.61 -5.68 42.60
C GLY A 31 -49.15 -7.03 43.10
N VAL A 32 -48.34 -7.82 43.83
CA VAL A 32 -48.79 -8.96 44.66
C VAL A 32 -47.95 -9.02 45.95
N PRO A 33 -48.55 -9.24 47.14
CA PRO A 33 -47.91 -8.99 48.43
C PRO A 33 -47.35 -10.25 49.12
N GLY A 34 -46.33 -10.00 49.97
CA GLY A 34 -46.13 -10.74 51.22
C GLY A 34 -45.10 -11.87 51.21
N GLN A 35 -43.88 -11.59 51.69
CA GLN A 35 -43.17 -12.52 52.56
C GLN A 35 -42.08 -11.83 53.39
N ALA A 36 -42.08 -12.16 54.68
CA ALA A 36 -41.34 -11.52 55.75
C ALA A 36 -39.82 -11.75 55.69
N SER A 37 -39.04 -10.73 56.05
CA SER A 37 -37.58 -10.82 56.26
C SER A 37 -37.27 -11.02 57.75
N PRO A 38 -36.47 -12.03 58.14
CA PRO A 38 -35.92 -12.15 59.49
C PRO A 38 -34.66 -11.28 59.72
N PRO A 39 -34.23 -11.06 60.98
CA PRO A 39 -33.21 -10.09 61.36
C PRO A 39 -31.78 -10.57 61.06
N GLY A 40 -30.89 -9.61 60.77
CA GLY A 40 -29.54 -9.85 60.28
C GLY A 40 -28.55 -10.47 61.28
N PRO A 41 -27.45 -11.08 60.80
CA PRO A 41 -26.28 -11.43 61.60
C PRO A 41 -25.26 -10.28 61.71
N PRO A 42 -24.37 -10.32 62.72
CA PRO A 42 -23.56 -9.19 63.17
C PRO A 42 -22.33 -8.93 62.29
N MET A 43 -21.85 -7.68 62.33
CA MET A 43 -20.62 -7.21 61.71
C MET A 43 -19.42 -8.11 62.09
N ALA A 44 -18.84 -8.78 61.09
CA ALA A 44 -17.52 -9.38 61.19
C ALA A 44 -16.50 -8.43 60.56
N GLN A 45 -15.64 -7.89 61.43
CA GLN A 45 -14.48 -7.07 61.11
C GLN A 45 -13.47 -7.93 60.33
N GLY A 46 -13.44 -7.78 59.01
CA GLY A 46 -12.53 -8.48 58.11
C GLY A 46 -11.57 -7.50 57.45
N HIS A 47 -10.29 -7.59 57.81
CA HIS A 47 -9.19 -6.98 57.07
C HIS A 47 -9.21 -7.45 55.61
N ALA A 48 -9.70 -6.60 54.70
CA ALA A 48 -9.48 -6.75 53.28
C ALA A 48 -8.36 -5.78 52.89
N GLY A 49 -7.16 -6.31 52.74
CA GLY A 49 -6.04 -5.60 52.15
C GLY A 49 -6.47 -5.01 50.81
N TYR A 50 -6.20 -3.73 50.65
CA TYR A 50 -6.18 -3.12 49.32
C TYR A 50 -5.11 -3.86 48.52
N GLY A 51 -5.53 -4.87 47.77
CA GLY A 51 -4.79 -5.39 46.64
C GLY A 51 -4.61 -4.23 45.68
N VAL A 52 -3.47 -3.56 45.80
CA VAL A 52 -2.95 -2.68 44.77
C VAL A 52 -2.96 -3.53 43.49
N PRO A 53 -3.54 -3.04 42.38
CA PRO A 53 -3.44 -3.73 41.10
C PRO A 53 -1.97 -4.03 40.84
N GLN A 54 -1.67 -5.31 40.77
CA GLN A 54 -0.34 -5.85 40.59
C GLN A 54 0.27 -5.27 39.31
N GLY A 55 1.22 -4.36 39.52
CA GLY A 55 2.21 -3.82 38.59
C GLY A 55 1.88 -3.91 37.10
N GLY A 56 1.16 -2.90 36.59
CA GLY A 56 1.44 -2.45 35.23
C GLY A 56 2.90 -2.02 35.19
N GLY A 57 3.74 -2.78 34.50
CA GLY A 57 5.20 -2.63 34.55
C GLY A 57 5.63 -1.18 34.32
N SER A 58 6.14 -0.50 35.35
CA SER A 58 6.79 0.79 35.18
C SER A 58 8.24 0.54 34.75
N GLY A 59 8.61 0.99 33.54
CA GLY A 59 10.00 0.91 33.06
C GLY A 59 10.17 0.91 31.54
N LEU A 60 11.42 0.68 31.11
CA LEU A 60 11.83 0.55 29.71
C LEU A 60 11.03 -0.52 28.94
N GLY A 61 10.68 -1.62 29.60
CA GLY A 61 9.92 -2.73 28.99
C GLY A 61 8.60 -2.29 28.36
N VAL A 62 7.76 -1.58 29.11
CA VAL A 62 6.46 -1.07 28.61
C VAL A 62 6.63 0.03 27.56
N THR A 63 7.72 0.79 27.62
CA THR A 63 8.03 1.81 26.59
C THR A 63 8.40 1.15 25.25
N LEU A 64 9.07 0.00 25.28
CA LEU A 64 9.50 -0.74 24.10
C LEU A 64 8.43 -1.70 23.56
N GLU A 65 7.42 -2.06 24.37
CA GLU A 65 6.32 -2.94 23.94
C GLU A 65 5.62 -2.43 22.67
N LYS A 66 5.45 -1.12 22.53
CA LYS A 66 4.84 -0.52 21.31
C LYS A 66 5.70 -0.69 20.05
N TYR A 67 6.98 -1.02 20.19
CA TYR A 67 7.93 -1.27 19.10
C TYR A 67 8.28 -2.76 18.98
N ARG A 68 7.54 -3.64 19.67
CA ARG A 68 7.74 -5.08 19.57
C ARG A 68 7.45 -5.52 18.13
N GLU A 69 8.21 -6.52 17.70
CA GLU A 69 8.03 -7.18 16.40
C GLU A 69 6.59 -7.68 16.20
N ALA A 70 6.10 -7.52 14.98
CA ALA A 70 4.84 -8.10 14.54
C ALA A 70 4.91 -9.65 14.56
N PRO A 71 3.78 -10.34 14.80
CA PRO A 71 3.76 -11.80 14.90
C PRO A 71 4.39 -12.53 13.71
N ASN A 72 4.94 -13.71 13.98
CA ASN A 72 5.61 -14.56 12.99
C ASN A 72 4.59 -15.46 12.25
N GLY A 73 5.04 -16.11 11.17
CA GLY A 73 4.29 -17.17 10.49
C GLY A 73 3.74 -16.80 9.11
N GLN A 74 3.87 -15.54 8.70
CA GLN A 74 3.63 -15.12 7.31
C GLN A 74 4.95 -14.90 6.59
N ARG A 75 5.01 -15.23 5.30
CA ARG A 75 6.21 -15.05 4.48
C ARG A 75 6.64 -13.59 4.43
N TRP A 76 5.70 -12.67 4.20
CA TRP A 76 5.93 -11.22 4.25
C TRP A 76 5.13 -10.62 5.40
N THR A 77 5.78 -9.77 6.20
CA THR A 77 5.12 -9.10 7.33
C THR A 77 5.63 -7.67 7.47
N LEU A 78 4.74 -6.70 7.44
CA LEU A 78 5.08 -5.33 7.83
C LEU A 78 5.30 -5.28 9.35
N GLN A 79 6.50 -4.89 9.76
CA GLN A 79 6.85 -4.63 11.16
C GLN A 79 6.34 -3.26 11.59
N ASN A 80 6.38 -2.32 10.66
CA ASN A 80 5.72 -1.02 10.69
C ASN A 80 5.57 -0.55 9.24
N SER A 81 5.16 0.70 9.02
CA SER A 81 4.95 1.23 7.68
C SER A 81 6.22 1.37 6.82
N GLN A 82 7.43 1.26 7.39
CA GLN A 82 8.72 1.51 6.74
C GLN A 82 9.71 0.34 6.84
N LEU A 83 9.32 -0.76 7.50
CA LEU A 83 10.15 -1.94 7.69
C LEU A 83 9.33 -3.20 7.41
N VAL A 84 9.78 -4.01 6.47
CA VAL A 84 9.16 -5.30 6.12
C VAL A 84 10.10 -6.44 6.48
N ARG A 85 9.54 -7.54 6.97
CA ARG A 85 10.26 -8.81 7.22
C ARG A 85 9.84 -9.83 6.17
N ALA A 86 10.83 -10.53 5.61
CA ALA A 86 10.66 -11.76 4.87
C ALA A 86 11.10 -12.95 5.72
N ASP A 87 10.24 -13.96 5.87
CA ASP A 87 10.58 -15.23 6.50
C ASP A 87 10.90 -16.27 5.43
N LEU A 88 12.18 -16.63 5.32
CA LEU A 88 12.70 -17.55 4.30
C LEU A 88 12.36 -19.01 4.62
N GLY A 89 11.98 -19.31 5.88
CA GLY A 89 11.68 -20.66 6.34
C GLY A 89 10.27 -21.14 6.00
N VAL A 90 9.34 -20.24 5.65
CA VAL A 90 7.92 -20.58 5.46
C VAL A 90 7.68 -21.53 4.28
N ASP A 91 8.35 -21.30 3.15
CA ASP A 91 8.24 -22.10 1.93
C ASP A 91 9.60 -22.51 1.33
N GLY A 92 10.71 -22.09 1.97
CA GLY A 92 12.07 -22.32 1.51
C GLY A 92 12.44 -21.59 0.20
N GLN A 93 11.56 -20.73 -0.32
CA GLN A 93 11.79 -20.06 -1.60
C GLN A 93 12.62 -18.79 -1.42
N PRO A 94 13.61 -18.55 -2.29
CA PRO A 94 14.42 -17.33 -2.24
C PRO A 94 13.60 -16.05 -2.43
N VAL A 95 14.10 -14.95 -1.90
CA VAL A 95 13.61 -13.60 -2.19
C VAL A 95 14.70 -12.79 -2.89
N LEU A 96 14.29 -11.91 -3.78
CA LEU A 96 15.15 -10.90 -4.39
C LEU A 96 14.82 -9.55 -3.76
N ALA A 97 15.85 -8.84 -3.29
CA ALA A 97 15.72 -7.52 -2.70
C ALA A 97 16.71 -6.55 -3.34
N ARG A 98 16.41 -5.26 -3.31
CA ARG A 98 17.33 -4.21 -3.75
C ARG A 98 18.59 -4.27 -2.88
N GLN A 99 19.74 -4.23 -3.51
CA GLN A 99 21.03 -4.27 -2.82
C GLN A 99 21.14 -3.10 -1.83
N GLY A 100 21.62 -3.39 -0.63
CA GLY A 100 21.75 -2.40 0.45
C GLY A 100 20.47 -2.11 1.24
N SER A 101 19.32 -2.72 0.88
CA SER A 101 18.06 -2.51 1.61
C SER A 101 17.90 -3.37 2.86
N MET A 102 18.78 -4.35 3.09
CA MET A 102 18.75 -5.18 4.29
C MET A 102 19.19 -4.36 5.51
N VAL A 103 18.38 -4.40 6.57
CA VAL A 103 18.64 -3.72 7.85
C VAL A 103 19.04 -4.71 8.95
N LEU A 104 18.42 -5.89 8.97
CA LEU A 104 18.59 -6.90 10.01
C LEU A 104 18.34 -8.29 9.40
N TYR A 105 19.00 -9.32 9.93
CA TYR A 105 18.62 -10.71 9.70
C TYR A 105 18.70 -11.50 11.01
N GLN A 106 17.89 -12.56 11.11
CA GLN A 106 17.84 -13.45 12.26
C GLN A 106 17.84 -14.91 11.78
N GLY A 107 18.58 -15.78 12.45
CA GLY A 107 18.70 -17.18 12.05
C GLY A 107 19.60 -17.38 10.82
N LYS A 108 19.33 -18.44 10.05
CA LYS A 108 20.16 -18.85 8.92
C LYS A 108 19.72 -18.12 7.64
N ALA A 109 20.45 -17.08 7.26
CA ALA A 109 20.27 -16.37 6.00
C ALA A 109 21.60 -16.27 5.25
N GLU A 110 21.56 -16.52 3.94
CA GLU A 110 22.68 -16.38 3.02
C GLU A 110 22.34 -15.34 1.96
N PHE A 111 23.32 -14.52 1.59
CA PHE A 111 23.15 -13.41 0.68
C PHE A 111 24.09 -13.58 -0.51
N SER A 112 23.53 -13.51 -1.71
CA SER A 112 24.31 -13.54 -2.95
C SER A 112 23.92 -12.37 -3.84
N TYR A 113 24.93 -11.74 -4.45
CA TYR A 113 24.73 -10.61 -5.34
C TYR A 113 24.66 -11.11 -6.77
N LYS A 114 23.70 -10.61 -7.55
CA LYS A 114 23.53 -11.03 -8.95
C LYS A 114 24.65 -10.56 -9.89
N GLY A 115 25.70 -9.91 -9.38
CA GLY A 115 26.83 -9.36 -10.15
C GLY A 115 28.07 -10.26 -10.28
N ALA A 116 28.17 -11.39 -9.55
CA ALA A 116 29.39 -12.20 -9.57
C ALA A 116 29.09 -13.72 -9.50
N GLY A 117 28.91 -14.35 -10.66
CA GLY A 117 29.20 -15.80 -10.78
C GLY A 117 28.05 -16.79 -10.80
N PHE A 118 26.77 -16.39 -10.74
CA PHE A 118 25.67 -17.32 -11.07
C PHE A 118 25.53 -17.44 -12.59
N ARG A 119 25.50 -18.66 -13.14
CA ARG A 119 25.19 -18.99 -14.55
C ARG A 119 23.73 -18.64 -14.88
N GLY A 120 23.42 -17.36 -14.90
CA GLY A 120 22.11 -16.80 -15.16
C GLY A 120 22.29 -15.32 -15.47
N ARG A 121 23.03 -15.04 -16.54
CA ARG A 121 23.23 -13.70 -17.11
C ARG A 121 21.86 -13.16 -17.50
N ILE A 122 21.18 -12.46 -16.61
CA ILE A 122 20.13 -11.53 -17.04
C ILE A 122 20.88 -10.35 -17.64
N VAL A 123 20.90 -10.34 -18.96
CA VAL A 123 21.41 -9.25 -19.77
C VAL A 123 20.50 -8.04 -19.51
N GLY A 124 20.87 -7.22 -18.54
CA GLY A 124 20.47 -5.81 -18.46
C GLY A 124 21.42 -4.90 -19.24
N ASN A 125 22.32 -5.47 -20.08
CA ASN A 125 23.42 -4.76 -20.74
C ASN A 125 22.97 -3.81 -21.88
N ALA A 126 21.76 -3.25 -21.84
CA ALA A 126 21.33 -2.23 -22.79
C ALA A 126 20.67 -0.99 -22.16
N THR A 127 20.43 -0.98 -20.83
CA THR A 127 19.59 0.07 -20.20
C THR A 127 20.34 1.06 -19.31
N GLY A 128 21.60 0.82 -18.96
CA GLY A 128 22.44 1.77 -18.19
C GLY A 128 21.99 2.06 -16.74
N GLN A 129 20.80 1.60 -16.33
CA GLN A 129 20.34 1.56 -14.95
C GLN A 129 20.25 0.11 -14.49
N GLU A 130 21.34 -0.37 -13.89
CA GLU A 130 21.43 -1.69 -13.30
C GLU A 130 20.70 -1.68 -11.95
N MET A 131 19.48 -2.22 -11.87
CA MET A 131 18.89 -2.49 -10.57
C MET A 131 19.69 -3.62 -9.92
N GLN A 132 20.51 -3.25 -8.94
CA GLN A 132 21.31 -4.20 -8.20
C GLN A 132 20.42 -4.99 -7.25
N LEU A 133 20.33 -6.29 -7.48
CA LEU A 133 19.54 -7.22 -6.66
C LEU A 133 20.46 -8.12 -5.82
N MET A 134 20.06 -8.26 -4.57
CA MET A 134 20.57 -9.22 -3.60
C MET A 134 19.56 -10.35 -3.46
N ARG A 135 20.01 -11.58 -3.70
CA ARG A 135 19.23 -12.80 -3.48
C ARG A 135 19.46 -13.31 -2.06
N CYS A 136 18.38 -13.51 -1.33
CA CYS A 136 18.40 -14.01 0.05
C CYS A 136 17.84 -15.43 0.09
N THR A 137 18.60 -16.35 0.68
CA THR A 137 18.25 -17.78 0.82
C THR A 137 18.47 -18.25 2.25
N GLY A 138 17.88 -19.38 2.64
CA GLY A 138 18.06 -19.95 3.97
C GLY A 138 16.73 -20.26 4.65
N SER A 139 16.72 -20.30 5.97
CA SER A 139 15.55 -20.63 6.81
C SER A 139 15.35 -19.64 7.96
N GLY A 140 15.96 -18.46 7.84
CA GLY A 140 15.87 -17.37 8.81
C GLY A 140 14.95 -16.25 8.32
N GLN A 141 15.03 -15.11 8.98
CA GLN A 141 14.25 -13.93 8.69
C GLN A 141 15.17 -12.79 8.24
N VAL A 142 14.73 -12.00 7.27
CA VAL A 142 15.47 -10.84 6.76
C VAL A 142 14.54 -9.63 6.76
N PHE A 143 15.04 -8.49 7.22
CA PHE A 143 14.29 -7.25 7.33
C PHE A 143 14.82 -6.23 6.33
N PHE A 144 13.92 -5.61 5.58
CA PHE A 144 14.23 -4.67 4.52
C PHE A 144 13.60 -3.30 4.78
N ALA A 145 14.37 -2.25 4.52
CA ALA A 145 13.92 -0.87 4.47
C ALA A 145 14.83 -0.05 3.54
N GLU A 146 14.35 1.11 3.11
CA GLU A 146 15.16 2.03 2.31
C GLU A 146 14.68 3.46 2.52
N GLU A 147 15.58 4.37 2.88
CA GLU A 147 15.35 5.82 2.97
C GLU A 147 14.06 6.25 3.69
N ALA A 148 13.65 5.49 4.72
CA ALA A 148 12.37 5.72 5.43
C ALA A 148 11.15 5.76 4.49
N ALA A 149 11.20 5.06 3.35
CA ALA A 149 10.08 4.94 2.44
C ALA A 149 8.96 4.10 3.05
N TYR A 150 7.71 4.44 2.71
CA TYR A 150 6.54 3.65 3.08
C TYR A 150 6.47 2.40 2.20
N LEU A 151 6.31 1.24 2.82
CA LEU A 151 6.37 -0.06 2.18
C LEU A 151 4.99 -0.68 2.05
N HIS A 152 4.71 -1.25 0.87
CA HIS A 152 3.43 -1.85 0.54
C HIS A 152 3.67 -3.22 -0.11
N PRO A 153 3.45 -4.33 0.62
CA PRO A 153 3.38 -5.66 0.03
C PRO A 153 2.14 -5.78 -0.86
N ILE A 154 2.34 -6.22 -2.10
CA ILE A 154 1.33 -6.47 -3.10
C ILE A 154 1.38 -7.96 -3.43
N GLU A 155 0.32 -8.68 -3.12
CA GLU A 155 0.18 -10.08 -3.48
C GLU A 155 -0.37 -10.19 -4.92
N LEU A 156 0.32 -10.94 -5.76
CA LEU A 156 -0.12 -11.29 -7.11
C LEU A 156 -0.62 -12.74 -7.11
N GLN A 157 -1.80 -12.97 -7.68
CA GLN A 157 -2.42 -14.30 -7.77
C GLN A 157 -2.67 -14.68 -9.23
N GLY A 158 -1.62 -14.60 -10.05
CA GLY A 158 -1.70 -14.77 -11.51
C GLY A 158 -1.88 -13.47 -12.28
N ASP A 159 -2.04 -12.36 -11.57
CA ASP A 159 -2.12 -11.01 -12.13
C ASP A 159 -0.78 -10.49 -12.63
N ALA A 160 -0.82 -9.35 -13.33
CA ALA A 160 0.36 -8.63 -13.77
C ALA A 160 0.26 -7.13 -13.43
N ILE A 161 1.37 -6.56 -12.97
CA ILE A 161 1.49 -5.15 -12.60
C ILE A 161 2.79 -4.55 -13.14
N CYS A 162 2.72 -3.31 -13.60
CA CYS A 162 3.90 -2.52 -13.96
C CYS A 162 4.24 -1.59 -12.81
N VAL A 163 5.52 -1.54 -12.41
CA VAL A 163 6.03 -0.71 -11.31
C VAL A 163 7.26 0.04 -11.78
N SER A 164 7.43 1.31 -11.37
CA SER A 164 8.69 2.03 -11.60
C SER A 164 9.84 1.29 -10.92
N ALA A 165 10.94 1.07 -11.64
CA ALA A 165 12.06 0.27 -11.14
C ALA A 165 12.67 0.84 -9.85
N GLU A 166 12.62 2.15 -9.67
CA GLU A 166 13.11 2.83 -8.45
C GLU A 166 12.27 2.53 -7.21
N ASN A 167 10.99 2.19 -7.40
CA ASN A 167 10.02 1.93 -6.34
C ASN A 167 9.97 0.46 -5.92
N VAL A 168 10.69 -0.45 -6.59
CA VAL A 168 10.75 -1.85 -6.17
C VAL A 168 11.74 -2.00 -5.01
N LEU A 169 11.29 -2.56 -3.87
CA LEU A 169 12.16 -2.90 -2.74
C LEU A 169 12.59 -4.37 -2.82
N ALA A 170 11.64 -5.28 -2.84
CA ALA A 170 11.89 -6.72 -2.75
C ALA A 170 10.71 -7.52 -3.31
N PHE A 171 10.93 -8.76 -3.69
CA PHE A 171 9.90 -9.63 -4.25
C PHE A 171 10.30 -11.10 -4.17
N ASP A 172 9.30 -11.98 -4.31
CA ASP A 172 9.51 -13.43 -4.39
C ASP A 172 10.20 -13.82 -5.69
N GLU A 173 11.21 -14.69 -5.63
CA GLU A 173 11.90 -15.17 -6.85
C GLU A 173 10.97 -16.01 -7.75
N SER A 174 9.81 -16.45 -7.25
CA SER A 174 8.77 -17.10 -8.06
C SER A 174 8.09 -16.16 -9.06
N LEU A 175 8.14 -14.85 -8.83
CA LEU A 175 7.58 -13.86 -9.75
C LEU A 175 8.47 -13.72 -10.99
N GLN A 176 7.84 -13.78 -12.15
CA GLN A 176 8.49 -13.46 -13.41
C GLN A 176 8.49 -11.94 -13.58
N TYR A 177 9.62 -11.39 -14.02
CA TYR A 177 9.75 -9.96 -14.25
C TYR A 177 10.49 -9.63 -15.55
N GLU A 178 10.07 -8.53 -16.15
CA GLU A 178 10.68 -7.96 -17.36
C GLU A 178 10.92 -6.47 -17.15
N VAL A 179 12.12 -5.99 -17.51
CA VAL A 179 12.42 -4.56 -17.54
C VAL A 179 11.95 -3.99 -18.87
N ARG A 180 11.05 -3.01 -18.83
CA ARG A 180 10.51 -2.32 -19.99
C ARG A 180 10.95 -0.87 -20.00
N ARG A 181 11.21 -0.37 -21.21
CA ARG A 181 11.49 1.03 -21.45
C ARG A 181 10.23 1.69 -21.97
N VAL A 182 9.75 2.73 -21.28
CA VAL A 182 8.74 3.63 -21.81
C VAL A 182 9.48 4.71 -22.59
N GLU A 183 9.44 4.58 -23.91
CA GLU A 183 10.08 5.52 -24.84
C GLU A 183 9.15 6.71 -25.11
N GLY A 184 9.72 7.92 -25.15
CA GLY A 184 8.97 9.15 -25.40
C GLY A 184 9.87 10.36 -25.61
N HIS A 185 9.49 11.21 -26.55
CA HIS A 185 10.17 12.49 -26.78
C HIS A 185 9.90 13.46 -25.60
N GLY A 186 10.97 13.99 -24.99
CA GLY A 186 10.87 14.97 -23.90
C GLY A 186 11.00 14.41 -22.48
N ILE A 187 11.50 13.19 -22.30
CA ILE A 187 11.89 12.67 -20.96
C ILE A 187 13.33 13.10 -20.64
N PRO A 188 13.61 13.79 -19.52
CA PRO A 188 14.97 14.02 -19.04
C PRO A 188 15.72 12.69 -18.88
N GLY A 189 16.86 12.52 -19.55
CA GLY A 189 17.61 11.25 -19.54
C GLY A 189 17.14 10.21 -20.58
N GLY A 190 16.12 10.52 -21.39
CA GLY A 190 15.77 9.79 -22.61
C GLY A 190 14.95 8.50 -22.45
N ALA A 191 14.55 8.12 -21.23
CA ALA A 191 13.77 6.91 -20.97
C ALA A 191 13.17 6.90 -19.56
N LEU A 192 11.96 6.36 -19.39
CA LEU A 192 11.49 5.87 -18.09
C LEU A 192 11.58 4.34 -18.07
N PHE A 193 12.12 3.78 -16.99
CA PHE A 193 12.27 2.34 -16.83
C PHE A 193 11.29 1.78 -15.83
N THR A 194 10.65 0.70 -16.24
CA THR A 194 9.55 0.08 -15.51
C THR A 194 9.81 -1.41 -15.45
N MET A 195 9.33 -2.06 -14.40
CA MET A 195 9.39 -3.50 -14.22
C MET A 195 7.97 -4.02 -14.26
N GLN A 196 7.70 -4.91 -15.21
CA GLN A 196 6.45 -5.66 -15.22
C GLN A 196 6.66 -6.96 -14.45
N PHE A 197 5.86 -7.17 -13.41
CA PHE A 197 5.81 -8.42 -12.65
C PHE A 197 4.56 -9.20 -13.02
N HIS A 198 4.65 -10.54 -13.07
CA HIS A 198 3.49 -11.40 -13.24
C HIS A 198 3.70 -12.78 -12.59
N GLY A 199 2.59 -13.48 -12.36
CA GLY A 199 2.56 -14.81 -11.73
C GLY A 199 2.02 -14.76 -10.31
N THR A 200 2.49 -15.69 -9.46
CA THR A 200 2.03 -15.80 -8.07
C THR A 200 3.17 -15.57 -7.09
N GLY A 201 2.97 -14.63 -6.17
CA GLY A 201 3.97 -14.22 -5.19
C GLY A 201 3.73 -12.79 -4.72
N THR A 202 4.58 -12.29 -3.83
CA THR A 202 4.50 -10.95 -3.27
C THR A 202 5.60 -10.05 -3.82
N LEU A 203 5.22 -8.81 -4.13
CA LEU A 203 6.09 -7.71 -4.49
C LEU A 203 5.96 -6.61 -3.43
N VAL A 204 7.07 -6.16 -2.86
CA VAL A 204 7.09 -5.02 -1.94
C VAL A 204 7.52 -3.77 -2.69
N VAL A 205 6.62 -2.79 -2.74
CA VAL A 205 6.87 -1.49 -3.36
C VAL A 205 7.08 -0.40 -2.31
N LYS A 206 7.85 0.62 -2.69
CA LYS A 206 8.20 1.79 -1.87
C LYS A 206 7.48 3.01 -2.39
N THR A 207 7.08 3.87 -1.47
CA THR A 207 6.38 5.14 -1.75
C THR A 207 6.93 6.22 -0.81
N LYS A 208 6.88 7.48 -1.24
CA LYS A 208 7.03 8.65 -0.38
C LYS A 208 5.64 9.09 0.07
N GLY A 209 5.34 8.88 1.35
CA GLY A 209 4.00 9.11 1.90
C GLY A 209 2.98 8.04 1.48
N THR A 210 1.72 8.26 1.83
CA THR A 210 0.63 7.32 1.54
C THR A 210 0.19 7.46 0.07
N PRO A 211 0.27 6.39 -0.75
CA PRO A 211 -0.11 6.46 -2.15
C PRO A 211 -1.63 6.53 -2.35
N VAL A 212 -2.05 6.98 -3.53
CA VAL A 212 -3.44 7.01 -3.99
C VAL A 212 -3.58 6.14 -5.22
N VAL A 213 -4.61 5.29 -5.23
CA VAL A 213 -4.99 4.47 -6.38
C VAL A 213 -6.14 5.13 -7.12
N LEU A 214 -6.00 5.32 -8.44
CA LEU A 214 -6.98 5.98 -9.29
C LEU A 214 -7.34 5.09 -10.48
N PRO A 215 -8.63 4.97 -10.85
CA PRO A 215 -9.02 4.27 -12.07
C PRO A 215 -8.50 5.01 -13.31
N VAL A 216 -8.11 4.25 -14.33
CA VAL A 216 -7.75 4.81 -15.63
C VAL A 216 -9.02 5.24 -16.36
N THR A 217 -9.04 6.50 -16.78
CA THR A 217 -10.08 7.10 -17.62
C THR A 217 -9.43 7.69 -18.87
N PRO A 218 -10.18 8.00 -19.95
CA PRO A 218 -9.62 8.65 -21.14
C PRO A 218 -8.90 9.99 -20.88
N ALA A 219 -9.13 10.61 -19.72
CA ALA A 219 -8.54 11.88 -19.32
C ALA A 219 -7.59 11.74 -18.11
N THR A 220 -6.97 10.56 -17.90
CA THR A 220 -6.02 10.36 -16.81
C THR A 220 -4.59 10.72 -17.25
N TYR A 221 -4.04 11.76 -16.61
CA TYR A 221 -2.66 12.21 -16.77
C TYR A 221 -2.00 12.30 -15.40
N ALA A 222 -0.73 11.89 -15.29
CA ALA A 222 0.03 11.99 -14.05
C ALA A 222 1.49 12.37 -14.33
N ASP A 223 2.13 13.03 -13.38
CA ASP A 223 3.57 13.32 -13.43
C ASP A 223 4.37 12.02 -13.39
N ALA A 224 5.35 11.88 -14.29
CA ALA A 224 6.21 10.71 -14.36
C ALA A 224 6.94 10.39 -13.04
N GLN A 225 7.29 11.38 -12.22
CA GLN A 225 7.98 11.20 -10.93
C GLN A 225 7.01 10.79 -9.80
N ALA A 226 5.72 11.08 -9.95
CA ALA A 226 4.70 10.74 -8.97
C ALA A 226 4.12 9.33 -9.20
N VAL A 227 4.21 8.78 -10.41
CA VAL A 227 3.68 7.45 -10.73
C VAL A 227 4.58 6.35 -10.19
N ILE A 228 3.99 5.40 -9.45
CA ILE A 228 4.71 4.26 -8.87
C ILE A 228 4.35 2.96 -9.58
N ALA A 229 3.08 2.74 -9.88
CA ALA A 229 2.61 1.51 -10.48
C ALA A 229 1.33 1.72 -11.30
N TRP A 230 1.03 0.78 -12.20
CA TRP A 230 -0.21 0.75 -12.96
C TRP A 230 -0.51 -0.68 -13.43
N SER A 231 -1.77 -0.92 -13.80
CA SER A 231 -2.20 -2.20 -14.37
C SER A 231 -1.41 -2.52 -15.64
N ALA A 232 -0.93 -3.75 -15.79
CA ALA A 232 -0.12 -4.15 -16.95
C ALA A 232 -0.87 -4.02 -18.30
N ALA A 233 -2.20 -4.05 -18.29
CA ALA A 233 -3.04 -3.85 -19.48
C ALA A 233 -3.27 -2.37 -19.85
N ALA A 234 -2.84 -1.41 -19.03
CA ALA A 234 -2.92 0.00 -19.36
C ALA A 234 -1.75 0.42 -20.28
N GLN A 235 -2.09 1.13 -21.35
CA GLN A 235 -1.11 1.79 -22.21
C GLN A 235 -0.64 3.11 -21.59
N VAL A 236 0.67 3.34 -21.63
CA VAL A 236 1.31 4.56 -21.15
C VAL A 236 1.88 5.31 -22.34
N ILE A 237 1.49 6.56 -22.49
CA ILE A 237 1.97 7.45 -23.56
C ILE A 237 2.64 8.65 -22.90
N VAL A 238 3.89 8.91 -23.27
CA VAL A 238 4.62 10.06 -22.76
C VAL A 238 4.12 11.31 -23.47
N THR A 239 3.69 12.29 -22.68
CA THR A 239 3.24 13.60 -23.14
C THR A 239 4.06 14.67 -22.45
N SER A 240 4.96 15.31 -23.19
CA SER A 240 5.63 16.51 -22.67
C SER A 240 4.64 17.68 -22.73
N GLN A 241 4.38 18.30 -21.58
CA GLN A 241 3.74 19.61 -21.54
C GLN A 241 4.87 20.61 -21.29
N VAL A 242 5.31 21.30 -22.34
CA VAL A 242 6.23 22.44 -22.18
C VAL A 242 5.45 23.59 -21.53
N ARG A 243 5.23 23.51 -20.21
CA ARG A 243 4.77 24.64 -19.41
C ARG A 243 6.03 25.40 -19.03
N LEU A 244 6.38 26.41 -19.82
CA LEU A 244 7.39 27.39 -19.44
C LEU A 244 6.92 28.09 -18.16
N ARG A 245 7.23 27.53 -16.97
CA ARG A 245 6.94 28.18 -15.70
C ARG A 245 7.83 29.42 -15.63
N ARG A 246 7.21 30.61 -15.55
CA ARG A 246 7.89 31.92 -15.41
C ARG A 246 8.80 32.08 -14.16
N HIS A 247 8.95 31.03 -13.35
CA HIS A 247 9.75 30.99 -12.13
C HIS A 247 10.78 29.84 -12.14
N ALA A 248 11.27 29.43 -13.31
CA ALA A 248 12.39 28.50 -13.39
C ALA A 248 13.65 29.17 -12.79
N TYR A 249 14.04 28.72 -11.60
CA TYR A 249 15.31 29.10 -10.99
C TYR A 249 16.48 28.59 -11.84
N PRO A 250 17.63 29.30 -11.89
CA PRO A 250 18.80 28.82 -12.62
C PRO A 250 19.25 27.48 -12.04
N GLY A 251 19.07 26.38 -12.78
CA GLY A 251 19.45 25.03 -12.37
C GLY A 251 18.32 23.98 -12.39
N HIS A 252 17.05 24.39 -12.45
CA HIS A 252 15.93 23.45 -12.60
C HIS A 252 15.36 23.52 -14.01
N SER A 253 15.50 22.43 -14.77
CA SER A 253 14.72 22.22 -15.98
C SER A 253 13.24 22.12 -15.57
N GLY A 254 12.46 23.17 -15.81
CA GLY A 254 11.02 23.21 -15.55
C GLY A 254 10.19 22.34 -16.50
N GLU A 255 10.79 21.28 -17.05
CA GLU A 255 10.16 20.35 -17.98
C GLU A 255 9.49 19.22 -17.20
N SER A 256 8.21 19.40 -16.85
CA SER A 256 7.39 18.33 -16.28
C SER A 256 7.02 17.34 -17.38
N VAL A 257 7.41 16.08 -17.21
CA VAL A 257 6.99 14.98 -18.08
C VAL A 257 5.68 14.42 -17.53
N ASN A 258 4.62 14.49 -18.33
CA ASN A 258 3.35 13.89 -17.97
C ASN A 258 3.14 12.59 -18.73
N LEU A 259 2.60 11.60 -18.06
CA LEU A 259 2.21 10.31 -18.63
C LEU A 259 0.69 10.31 -18.82
N GLN A 260 0.25 10.04 -20.03
CA GLN A 260 -1.14 9.75 -20.34
C GLN A 260 -1.38 8.25 -20.22
N PHE A 261 -2.40 7.87 -19.47
CA PHE A 261 -2.81 6.47 -19.31
C PHE A 261 -4.09 6.20 -20.12
N ARG A 262 -4.10 5.09 -20.86
CA ARG A 262 -5.28 4.61 -21.59
C ARG A 262 -5.49 3.13 -21.29
N GLY A 263 -6.74 2.74 -21.05
CA GLY A 263 -7.07 1.34 -20.75
C GLY A 263 -8.57 1.14 -20.65
N ALA A 264 -8.99 -0.12 -20.72
CA ALA A 264 -10.38 -0.49 -20.45
C ALA A 264 -10.76 -0.21 -18.98
N PRO A 265 -12.06 -0.08 -18.66
CA PRO A 265 -12.51 0.02 -17.27
C PRO A 265 -11.96 -1.12 -16.41
N GLY A 266 -11.59 -0.81 -15.16
CA GLY A 266 -10.95 -1.76 -14.23
C GLY A 266 -9.42 -1.62 -14.15
N ASN A 267 -8.78 -0.96 -15.13
CA ASN A 267 -7.37 -0.57 -15.00
C ASN A 267 -7.20 0.59 -14.01
N PHE A 268 -6.04 0.65 -13.37
CA PHE A 268 -5.70 1.66 -12.37
C PHE A 268 -4.26 2.16 -12.50
N ILE A 269 -4.00 3.31 -11.89
CA ILE A 269 -2.67 3.86 -11.61
C ILE A 269 -2.51 4.08 -10.11
N VAL A 270 -1.26 4.04 -9.64
CA VAL A 270 -0.87 4.32 -8.26
C VAL A 270 0.11 5.47 -8.27
N VAL A 271 -0.22 6.52 -7.52
CA VAL A 271 0.60 7.74 -7.42
C VAL A 271 0.98 8.02 -5.97
N GLN A 272 2.19 8.52 -5.75
CA GLN A 272 2.64 9.01 -4.44
C GLN A 272 2.46 10.52 -4.30
N PRO A 273 2.25 11.03 -3.07
CA PRO A 273 2.27 12.45 -2.76
C PRO A 273 3.72 12.99 -2.73
N TYR A 274 4.39 13.03 -3.89
CA TYR A 274 5.75 13.55 -4.04
C TYR A 274 5.94 14.26 -5.39
N GLU A 275 6.56 15.45 -5.36
CA GLU A 275 7.01 16.25 -6.51
C GLU A 275 8.48 16.63 -6.29
N VAL A 276 9.27 16.77 -7.36
CA VAL A 276 10.71 17.10 -7.34
C VAL A 276 10.92 18.55 -7.80
#